data_AF-A0A4C1UBD4-F1
#
_entry.id   AF-A0A4C1UBD4-F1
#
_cell.length_a   1.000
_cell.length_b   1.000
_cell.length_c   1.000
_cell.angle_alpha   90.00
_cell.angle_beta   90.00
_cell.angle_gamma   90.00
#
_symmetry.space_group_name_H-M   'P 1'
#
loop_
_entity.id
_entity.type
_entity.pdbx_description
1 polymer ?
#
loop_
_entity_poly.entity_id
_entity_poly.type
_entity_poly.pdbx_seq_one_letter_code
_entity_poly.pdbx_strand_id
1 'polypeptide(L)'
;MTQCQGEHMPRAEWNWYLSPHNERLSRLGYVFKRSKKYDRGNPSALFVPVPVKPNPDDVNVGEEFTGRLKKQDLLKILNKFYQKSEVRLLASENGLDDHLLHQAFLSFRRHCLEHDLPPDLHIIISDVMQGAGHVDDLFPYFLRHARRAFPHLDCLDDLKKISDLRTPANWQDVSCDLVTGEERKHASAYNSLTNTIEEDESSTSNILEDIELTPSTHVACTVEMTSLNNNYEVAIIDEIQMIGDRGRGWAWTRAILGKVL
;
A
#
# COMPACT_ATOMS: atom_id res chain seq x y z
N MET A 1 0.25 -59.73 32.92
CA MET A 1 1.71 -59.53 33.09
C MET A 1 2.28 -59.46 31.68
N THR A 2 2.81 -58.36 31.16
CA THR A 2 3.60 -57.30 31.80
C THR A 2 3.48 -56.02 30.95
N GLN A 3 3.45 -54.88 31.65
CA GLN A 3 3.44 -53.51 31.15
C GLN A 3 4.88 -53.04 30.85
N CYS A 4 5.10 -52.18 29.85
CA CYS A 4 6.23 -51.22 29.74
C CYS A 4 5.91 -50.27 28.56
N GLN A 5 5.43 -49.04 28.81
CA GLN A 5 6.15 -47.79 29.10
C GLN A 5 6.51 -46.99 27.84
N GLY A 6 6.06 -45.73 27.84
CA GLY A 6 6.25 -44.77 26.77
C GLY A 6 7.68 -44.26 26.70
N GLU A 7 8.10 -43.96 25.48
CA GLU A 7 9.34 -43.24 25.21
C GLU A 7 9.01 -41.94 24.46
N HIS A 8 9.39 -40.85 25.10
CA HIS A 8 9.54 -39.52 24.54
C HIS A 8 10.49 -39.58 23.33
N MET A 9 10.00 -39.24 22.13
CA MET A 9 10.86 -39.14 20.96
C MET A 9 11.53 -37.74 20.94
N PRO A 10 12.87 -37.64 20.80
CA PRO A 10 13.59 -36.39 20.95
C PRO A 10 13.43 -35.48 19.73
N ARG A 11 13.49 -34.17 20.01
CA ARG A 11 13.51 -33.05 19.06
C ARG A 11 14.56 -33.31 17.97
N ALA A 12 14.12 -33.57 16.74
CA ALA A 12 15.01 -33.76 15.60
C ALA A 12 15.77 -32.45 15.32
N GLU A 13 17.05 -32.41 15.65
CA GLU A 13 18.00 -31.44 15.13
C GLU A 13 18.21 -31.71 13.63
N TRP A 14 17.64 -30.89 12.77
CA TRP A 14 17.90 -30.95 11.33
C TRP A 14 19.27 -30.31 11.04
N ASN A 15 20.33 -31.12 11.15
CA ASN A 15 21.64 -30.77 10.62
C ASN A 15 21.61 -30.88 9.09
N TRP A 16 21.65 -29.73 8.42
CA TRP A 16 21.77 -29.62 6.97
C TRP A 16 23.14 -30.17 6.51
N TYR A 17 23.17 -31.43 6.05
CA TYR A 17 24.30 -31.93 5.28
C TYR A 17 24.26 -31.36 3.86
N LEU A 18 24.91 -30.21 3.67
CA LEU A 18 25.32 -29.74 2.35
C LEU A 18 26.53 -30.57 1.90
N SER A 19 26.32 -31.45 0.92
CA SER A 19 27.39 -32.20 0.28
C SER A 19 28.23 -31.26 -0.60
N PRO A 20 29.58 -31.26 -0.50
CA PRO A 20 30.42 -30.31 -1.21
C PRO A 20 30.78 -30.85 -2.61
N HIS A 21 30.13 -30.30 -3.64
CA HIS A 21 30.68 -30.36 -5.01
C HIS A 21 30.91 -28.94 -5.53
N ASN A 22 32.19 -28.58 -5.53
CA ASN A 22 32.91 -27.63 -6.38
C ASN A 22 32.26 -27.59 -7.80
N GLU A 23 31.96 -26.48 -8.47
CA GLU A 23 32.79 -25.30 -8.75
C GLU A 23 31.93 -24.27 -9.57
N ARG A 24 32.24 -22.98 -9.48
CA ARG A 24 31.60 -21.78 -10.11
C ARG A 24 30.38 -21.17 -9.41
N LEU A 25 30.59 -20.71 -8.17
CA LEU A 25 29.87 -19.55 -7.61
C LEU A 25 30.38 -18.25 -8.25
N SER A 26 30.09 -18.03 -9.54
CA SER A 26 30.20 -16.70 -10.12
C SER A 26 28.87 -15.96 -9.96
N ARG A 27 28.78 -15.18 -8.89
CA ARG A 27 27.86 -14.04 -8.73
C ARG A 27 26.38 -14.33 -8.99
N LEU A 28 25.71 -15.00 -8.05
CA LEU A 28 24.27 -14.79 -7.82
C LEU A 28 24.05 -13.42 -7.15
N GLY A 29 24.47 -12.36 -7.84
CA GLY A 29 23.91 -11.05 -7.61
C GLY A 29 22.51 -11.09 -8.19
N TYR A 30 21.49 -11.07 -7.32
CA TYR A 30 20.12 -10.82 -7.74
C TYR A 30 20.10 -9.47 -8.46
N VAL A 31 20.20 -9.48 -9.78
CA VAL A 31 20.01 -8.27 -10.59
C VAL A 31 18.53 -8.01 -10.55
N PHE A 32 18.14 -6.96 -9.82
CA PHE A 32 16.82 -6.36 -9.87
C PHE A 32 16.60 -5.83 -11.30
N LYS A 33 16.28 -6.71 -12.26
CA LYS A 33 15.89 -6.33 -13.62
C LYS A 33 14.48 -5.75 -13.52
N ARG A 34 14.35 -4.47 -13.14
CA ARG A 34 13.12 -3.70 -13.34
C ARG A 34 12.64 -3.94 -14.78
N SER A 35 11.41 -4.42 -14.93
CA SER A 35 10.79 -4.55 -16.24
C SER A 35 10.67 -3.17 -16.88
N LYS A 36 10.93 -3.12 -18.17
CA LYS A 36 11.13 -1.92 -18.98
C LYS A 36 9.77 -1.46 -19.52
N LYS A 37 9.27 -0.30 -19.06
CA LYS A 37 8.65 0.80 -19.86
C LYS A 37 7.68 1.75 -19.13
N TYR A 38 7.40 1.56 -17.84
CA TYR A 38 6.83 2.64 -17.03
C TYR A 38 7.86 3.07 -16.01
N ASP A 39 8.08 4.38 -15.94
CA ASP A 39 8.74 5.06 -14.83
C ASP A 39 10.29 5.10 -14.79
N ARG A 40 10.86 5.84 -15.75
CA ARG A 40 11.90 6.82 -15.39
C ARG A 40 11.29 8.24 -15.34
N GLY A 41 10.01 8.33 -14.99
CA GLY A 41 9.37 9.61 -14.73
C GLY A 41 9.81 10.10 -13.36
N ASN A 42 9.70 11.41 -13.17
CA ASN A 42 9.67 11.95 -11.82
C ASN A 42 8.49 11.27 -11.08
N PRO A 43 8.68 10.55 -9.95
CA PRO A 43 7.59 9.88 -9.23
C PRO A 43 6.44 10.84 -8.88
N SER A 44 6.74 12.14 -8.81
CA SER A 44 5.77 13.19 -8.61
C SER A 44 4.76 13.37 -9.74
N ALA A 45 5.01 12.77 -10.91
CA ALA A 45 4.06 12.72 -12.02
C ALA A 45 2.81 11.87 -11.72
N LEU A 46 2.87 11.01 -10.70
CA LEU A 46 1.73 10.23 -10.24
C LEU A 46 0.69 11.08 -9.49
N PHE A 47 1.09 12.26 -8.98
CA PHE A 47 0.20 13.14 -8.24
C PHE A 47 -0.55 14.08 -9.19
N VAL A 48 -1.86 14.05 -9.09
CA VAL A 48 -2.76 14.93 -9.85
C VAL A 48 -3.30 16.01 -8.92
N PRO A 49 -3.19 17.31 -9.27
CA PRO A 49 -3.68 18.39 -8.43
C PRO A 49 -5.20 18.36 -8.30
N VAL A 50 -5.68 18.47 -7.06
CA VAL A 50 -7.10 18.63 -6.74
C VAL A 50 -7.50 20.10 -6.91
N PRO A 51 -8.64 20.41 -7.58
CA PRO A 51 -9.15 21.77 -7.66
C PRO A 51 -9.45 22.33 -6.26
N VAL A 52 -8.82 23.44 -5.90
CA VAL A 52 -9.05 24.12 -4.62
C VAL A 52 -10.28 25.02 -4.77
N LYS A 53 -11.36 24.67 -4.07
CA LYS A 53 -12.58 25.50 -4.04
C LYS A 53 -12.36 26.73 -3.15
N PRO A 54 -12.78 27.93 -3.58
CA PRO A 54 -12.82 29.11 -2.71
C PRO A 54 -13.77 28.85 -1.54
N ASN A 55 -13.45 29.38 -0.36
CA ASN A 55 -14.32 29.26 0.80
C ASN A 55 -15.49 30.25 0.64
N PRO A 56 -16.76 29.85 0.79
CA PRO A 56 -17.89 30.78 0.74
C PRO A 56 -17.82 31.88 1.81
N ASP A 57 -17.08 31.66 2.90
CA ASP A 57 -16.90 32.64 3.97
C ASP A 57 -15.78 33.66 3.69
N ASP A 58 -14.99 33.48 2.62
CA ASP A 58 -13.99 34.45 2.17
C ASP A 58 -14.72 35.62 1.47
N VAL A 59 -15.52 36.36 2.23
CA VAL A 59 -16.20 37.58 1.79
C VAL A 59 -15.15 38.66 1.54
N ASN A 60 -15.47 39.62 0.67
CA ASN A 60 -14.58 40.67 0.15
C ASN A 60 -14.08 41.70 1.19
N VAL A 61 -14.03 41.33 2.46
CA VAL A 61 -13.57 42.10 3.62
C VAL A 61 -12.15 42.63 3.42
N GLY A 62 -11.27 41.86 2.78
CA GLY A 62 -9.91 42.31 2.45
C GLY A 62 -9.88 43.50 1.50
N GLU A 63 -10.71 43.49 0.45
CA GLU A 63 -10.85 44.62 -0.49
C GLU A 63 -11.46 45.84 0.18
N GLU A 64 -12.36 45.65 1.15
CA GLU A 64 -12.92 46.76 1.93
C GLU A 64 -11.84 47.50 2.74
N PHE A 65 -10.87 46.76 3.31
CA PHE A 65 -9.81 47.37 4.11
C PHE A 65 -8.70 48.01 3.28
N THR A 66 -8.30 47.39 2.16
CA THR A 66 -7.11 47.84 1.42
C THR A 66 -7.38 48.30 -0.02
N GLY A 67 -8.62 48.23 -0.49
CA GLY A 67 -9.03 48.53 -1.87
C GLY A 67 -8.72 47.42 -2.87
N ARG A 68 -9.17 47.59 -4.13
CA ARG A 68 -8.98 46.62 -5.21
C ARG A 68 -7.53 46.40 -5.60
N LEU A 69 -7.10 45.15 -5.59
CA LEU A 69 -5.79 44.75 -6.11
C LEU A 69 -5.77 44.77 -7.64
N LYS A 70 -4.81 45.51 -8.21
CA LYS A 70 -4.58 45.50 -9.66
C LYS A 70 -3.97 44.17 -10.08
N LYS A 71 -4.69 43.41 -10.91
CA LYS A 71 -4.25 42.07 -11.39
C LYS A 71 -2.85 42.07 -12.00
N GLN A 72 -2.44 43.14 -12.67
CA GLN A 72 -1.11 43.27 -13.27
C GLN A 72 0.00 43.34 -12.22
N ASP A 73 -0.21 44.07 -11.13
CA ASP A 73 0.79 44.25 -10.08
C ASP A 73 0.86 43.02 -9.17
N LEU A 74 -0.29 42.39 -8.89
CA LEU A 74 -0.36 41.08 -8.26
C LEU A 74 0.45 40.03 -9.04
N LEU A 75 0.29 39.98 -10.37
CA LEU A 75 1.04 39.03 -11.19
C LEU A 75 2.56 39.26 -11.12
N LYS A 76 3.02 40.52 -11.06
CA LYS A 76 4.44 40.84 -10.88
C LYS A 76 4.97 40.30 -9.55
N ILE A 77 4.22 40.47 -8.47
CA ILE A 77 4.59 39.97 -7.14
C ILE A 77 4.64 38.44 -7.12
N LEU A 78 3.62 37.76 -7.65
CA LEU A 78 3.59 36.31 -7.70
C LEU A 78 4.75 35.73 -8.53
N ASN A 79 5.09 36.37 -9.66
CA ASN A 79 6.23 35.95 -10.47
C ASN A 79 7.56 36.21 -9.74
N LYS A 80 7.69 37.34 -9.03
CA LYS A 80 8.88 37.65 -8.22
C LYS A 80 9.04 36.61 -7.10
N PHE A 81 7.95 36.24 -6.43
CA PHE A 81 7.91 35.17 -5.43
C PHE A 81 8.43 33.85 -6.01
N TYR A 82 7.91 33.42 -7.16
CA TYR A 82 8.29 32.15 -7.79
C TYR A 82 9.74 32.09 -8.26
N GLN A 83 10.35 33.23 -8.58
CA GLN A 83 11.74 33.31 -9.03
C GLN A 83 12.77 33.18 -7.90
N LYS A 84 12.38 33.36 -6.64
CA LYS A 84 13.29 33.29 -5.50
C LYS A 84 13.77 31.85 -5.27
N SER A 85 15.09 31.67 -5.15
CA SER A 85 15.70 30.37 -4.84
C SER A 85 15.31 29.86 -3.45
N GLU A 86 15.07 30.77 -2.51
CA GLU A 86 14.64 30.47 -1.14
C GLU A 86 13.26 29.80 -1.13
N VAL A 87 12.35 30.24 -2.01
CA VAL A 87 11.02 29.63 -2.16
C VAL A 87 11.13 28.21 -2.68
N ARG A 88 12.04 27.95 -3.63
CA ARG A 88 12.28 26.60 -4.14
C ARG A 88 12.91 25.69 -3.09
N LEU A 89 13.84 26.21 -2.29
CA LEU A 89 14.44 25.47 -1.19
C LEU A 89 13.39 25.08 -0.14
N LEU A 90 12.63 26.07 0.35
CA LEU A 90 11.57 25.84 1.35
C LEU A 90 10.47 24.90 0.82
N ALA A 91 10.13 24.99 -0.47
CA ALA A 91 9.19 24.07 -1.11
C ALA A 91 9.72 22.63 -1.09
N SER A 92 10.98 22.42 -1.46
CA SER A 92 11.64 21.11 -1.44
C SER A 92 11.67 20.49 -0.03
N GLU A 93 11.96 21.30 1.00
CA GLU A 93 11.92 20.87 2.40
C GLU A 93 10.51 20.43 2.85
N ASN A 94 9.46 20.96 2.20
CA ASN A 94 8.07 20.59 2.43
C ASN A 94 7.54 19.51 1.46
N GLY A 95 8.42 18.83 0.73
CA GLY A 95 8.05 17.73 -0.18
C GLY A 95 7.50 18.18 -1.54
N LEU A 96 7.58 19.47 -1.87
CA LEU A 96 7.28 20.00 -3.19
C LEU A 96 8.56 20.03 -4.03
N ASP A 97 8.74 19.04 -4.89
CA ASP A 97 9.79 19.09 -5.90
C ASP A 97 9.47 20.12 -7.01
N ASP A 98 10.40 20.32 -7.95
CA ASP A 98 10.23 21.34 -9.01
C ASP A 98 8.95 21.15 -9.84
N HIS A 99 8.50 19.90 -10.03
CA HIS A 99 7.30 19.60 -10.78
C HIS A 99 6.03 19.99 -10.01
N LEU A 100 5.90 19.52 -8.76
CA LEU A 100 4.75 19.84 -7.91
C LEU A 100 4.74 21.32 -7.54
N LEU A 101 5.89 21.92 -7.29
CA LEU A 101 6.04 23.36 -7.06
C LEU A 101 5.46 24.16 -8.23
N HIS A 102 5.81 23.79 -9.47
CA HIS A 102 5.28 24.47 -10.65
C HIS A 102 3.75 24.33 -10.75
N GLN A 103 3.22 23.12 -10.59
CA GLN A 103 1.78 22.89 -10.64
C GLN A 103 1.02 23.60 -9.51
N ALA A 104 1.55 23.56 -8.29
CA ALA A 104 1.01 24.26 -7.12
C ALA A 104 0.99 25.77 -7.36
N PHE A 105 2.09 26.32 -7.91
CA PHE A 105 2.17 27.75 -8.22
C PHE A 105 1.16 28.17 -9.28
N LEU A 106 1.00 27.39 -10.36
CA LEU A 106 -0.02 27.68 -11.38
C LEU A 106 -1.44 27.64 -10.80
N SER A 107 -1.71 26.70 -9.88
CA SER A 107 -2.97 26.62 -9.16
C SER A 107 -3.19 27.84 -8.25
N PHE A 108 -2.18 28.21 -7.45
CA PHE A 108 -2.23 29.35 -6.54
C PHE A 108 -2.41 30.67 -7.30
N ARG A 109 -1.64 30.89 -8.37
CA ARG A 109 -1.76 32.05 -9.24
C ARG A 109 -3.16 32.20 -9.83
N ARG A 110 -3.76 31.10 -10.24
CA ARG A 110 -5.14 31.09 -10.75
C ARG A 110 -6.12 31.48 -9.66
N HIS A 111 -5.97 30.88 -8.48
CA HIS A 111 -6.82 31.18 -7.32
C HIS A 111 -6.78 32.67 -6.95
N CYS A 112 -5.59 33.28 -6.89
CA CYS A 112 -5.46 34.70 -6.57
C CYS A 112 -6.00 35.67 -7.65
N LEU A 113 -6.19 35.22 -8.89
CA LEU A 113 -6.63 36.07 -10.01
C LEU A 113 -8.12 35.93 -10.33
N GLU A 114 -8.70 34.77 -10.02
CA GLU A 114 -10.07 34.38 -10.41
C GLU A 114 -11.05 34.38 -9.24
N HIS A 115 -10.57 34.30 -7.99
CA HIS A 115 -11.41 34.18 -6.81
C HIS A 115 -11.13 35.28 -5.79
N ASP A 116 -12.14 35.53 -4.94
CA ASP A 116 -11.98 36.37 -3.77
C ASP A 116 -10.98 35.72 -2.81
N LEU A 117 -10.09 36.55 -2.28
CA LEU A 117 -9.01 36.12 -1.43
C LEU A 117 -9.44 36.17 0.04
N PRO A 118 -8.96 35.23 0.87
CA PRO A 118 -8.99 35.39 2.32
C PRO A 118 -8.48 36.78 2.73
N PRO A 119 -9.12 37.46 3.72
CA PRO A 119 -8.78 38.84 4.08
C PRO A 119 -7.31 39.01 4.49
N ASP A 120 -6.76 38.03 5.20
CA ASP A 120 -5.36 37.99 5.63
C ASP A 120 -4.38 37.96 4.45
N LEU A 121 -4.63 37.09 3.46
CA LEU A 121 -3.84 37.03 2.23
C LEU A 121 -3.97 38.33 1.42
N HIS A 122 -5.17 38.91 1.35
CA HIS A 122 -5.41 40.16 0.64
C HIS A 122 -4.60 41.33 1.24
N ILE A 123 -4.59 41.45 2.57
CA ILE A 123 -3.84 42.50 3.29
C ILE A 123 -2.33 42.34 3.02
N ILE A 124 -1.79 41.13 3.16
CA ILE A 124 -0.36 40.86 2.91
C ILE A 124 0.04 41.25 1.48
N ILE A 125 -0.77 40.88 0.48
CA ILE A 125 -0.50 41.25 -0.91
C ILE A 125 -0.51 42.78 -1.06
N SER A 126 -1.46 43.47 -0.43
CA SER A 126 -1.54 44.93 -0.48
C SER A 126 -0.32 45.61 0.16
N ASP A 127 0.13 45.12 1.32
CA ASP A 127 1.31 45.64 2.01
C ASP A 127 2.57 45.43 1.17
N VAL A 128 2.72 44.25 0.55
CA VAL A 128 3.84 43.98 -0.38
C VAL A 128 3.76 44.88 -1.62
N MET A 129 2.56 45.16 -2.15
CA MET A 129 2.36 46.10 -3.27
C MET A 129 2.78 47.53 -2.91
N GLN A 130 2.55 47.95 -1.67
CA GLN A 130 2.89 49.28 -1.16
C GLN A 130 4.34 49.38 -0.65
N GLY A 131 5.07 48.25 -0.61
CA GLY A 131 6.44 48.19 -0.08
C GLY A 131 6.52 48.15 1.44
N ALA A 132 5.40 47.91 2.12
CA ALA A 132 5.29 47.78 3.58
C ALA A 132 5.42 46.32 4.06
N GLY A 133 5.58 45.35 3.15
CA GLY A 133 5.75 43.93 3.45
C GLY A 133 6.79 43.25 2.56
N HIS A 134 7.19 42.03 2.91
CA HIS A 134 8.16 41.26 2.13
C HIS A 134 7.48 40.17 1.30
N VAL A 135 8.04 39.88 0.12
CA VAL A 135 7.45 38.88 -0.80
C VAL A 135 7.43 37.46 -0.19
N ASP A 136 8.32 37.19 0.75
CA ASP A 136 8.44 35.88 1.41
C ASP A 136 7.25 35.59 2.34
N ASP A 137 6.54 36.63 2.78
CA ASP A 137 5.35 36.51 3.63
C ASP A 137 4.18 35.79 2.92
N LEU A 138 4.28 35.62 1.59
CA LEU A 138 3.35 34.81 0.79
C LEU A 138 3.55 33.31 0.96
N PHE A 139 4.74 32.85 1.38
CA PHE A 139 5.08 31.43 1.39
C PHE A 139 4.13 30.57 2.25
N PRO A 140 3.76 30.95 3.48
CA PRO A 140 2.84 30.16 4.29
C PRO A 140 1.46 29.97 3.63
N TYR A 141 0.94 31.01 2.96
CA TYR A 141 -0.33 30.95 2.24
C TYR A 141 -0.24 30.09 0.99
N PHE A 142 0.85 30.23 0.24
CA PHE A 142 1.16 29.36 -0.90
C PHE A 142 1.23 27.89 -0.48
N LEU A 143 1.94 27.58 0.62
CA LEU A 143 2.10 26.22 1.11
C LEU A 143 0.76 25.62 1.57
N ARG A 144 -0.08 26.41 2.24
CA ARG A 144 -1.44 25.99 2.62
C ARG A 144 -2.29 25.68 1.38
N HIS A 145 -2.20 26.50 0.33
CA HIS A 145 -2.86 26.23 -0.94
C HIS A 145 -2.31 24.95 -1.61
N ALA A 146 -1.00 24.78 -1.61
CA ALA A 146 -0.33 23.61 -2.19
C ALA A 146 -0.78 22.31 -1.50
N ARG A 147 -0.91 22.28 -0.17
CA ARG A 147 -1.42 21.13 0.58
C ARG A 147 -2.89 20.80 0.25
N ARG A 148 -3.73 21.82 0.05
CA ARG A 148 -5.11 21.61 -0.43
C ARG A 148 -5.15 21.04 -1.85
N ALA A 149 -4.24 21.48 -2.72
CA ALA A 149 -4.12 20.96 -4.08
C ALA A 149 -3.48 19.56 -4.13
N PHE A 150 -2.58 19.26 -3.19
CA PHE A 150 -1.81 18.02 -3.10
C PHE A 150 -1.91 17.43 -1.69
N PRO A 151 -3.02 16.75 -1.36
CA PRO A 151 -3.27 16.28 0.00
C PRO A 151 -2.24 15.27 0.54
N HIS A 152 -1.51 14.59 -0.36
CA HIS A 152 -0.46 13.65 0.04
C HIS A 152 0.68 14.32 0.81
N LEU A 153 0.89 15.64 0.65
CA LEU A 153 1.94 16.38 1.34
C LEU A 153 1.74 16.38 2.87
N ASP A 154 0.50 16.30 3.35
CA ASP A 154 0.21 16.28 4.78
C ASP A 154 0.44 14.89 5.42
N CYS A 155 0.51 13.83 4.60
CA CYS A 155 0.59 12.45 5.07
C CYS A 155 1.71 11.64 4.42
N LEU A 156 2.76 12.29 3.89
CA LEU A 156 3.90 11.61 3.25
C LEU A 156 4.54 10.55 4.16
N ASP A 157 4.70 10.85 5.45
CA ASP A 157 5.31 9.92 6.39
C ASP A 157 4.39 8.76 6.75
N ASP A 158 3.08 8.98 6.79
CA ASP A 158 2.12 7.90 6.99
C ASP A 158 2.04 7.01 5.74
N LEU A 159 2.10 7.60 4.54
CA LEU A 159 2.19 6.88 3.27
C LEU A 159 3.44 5.99 3.22
N LYS A 160 4.58 6.46 3.74
CA LYS A 160 5.80 5.64 3.88
C LYS A 160 5.62 4.50 4.87
N LYS A 161 4.97 4.74 6.02
CA LYS A 161 4.72 3.69 7.03
C LYS A 161 3.81 2.60 6.48
N ILE A 162 2.71 2.96 5.84
CA ILE A 162 1.77 1.95 5.30
C ILE A 162 2.33 1.17 4.11
N SER A 163 3.34 1.72 3.42
CA SER A 163 4.03 1.07 2.30
C SER A 163 5.36 0.41 2.71
N ASP A 164 5.69 0.39 4.00
CA ASP A 164 6.91 -0.25 4.48
C ASP A 164 6.76 -1.77 4.47
N LEU A 165 7.29 -2.37 3.41
CA LEU A 165 7.20 -3.81 3.19
C LEU A 165 8.48 -4.59 3.61
N ARG A 166 9.35 -4.01 4.44
CA ARG A 166 10.70 -4.58 4.72
C ARG A 166 10.70 -5.84 5.60
N THR A 167 9.68 -6.04 6.42
CA THR A 167 9.61 -7.17 7.37
C THR A 167 8.38 -8.04 7.12
N PRO A 168 8.35 -8.78 5.99
CA PRO A 168 7.17 -9.56 5.61
C PRO A 168 6.86 -10.73 6.55
N ALA A 169 7.85 -11.22 7.31
CA ALA A 169 7.63 -12.23 8.35
C ALA A 169 6.72 -11.75 9.48
N ASN A 170 6.65 -10.44 9.74
CA ASN A 170 5.82 -9.90 10.82
C ASN A 170 4.35 -9.68 10.40
N TRP A 171 3.97 -10.00 9.17
CA TRP A 171 2.60 -9.82 8.68
C TRP A 171 1.66 -10.97 9.06
N GLN A 172 2.13 -11.92 9.86
CA GLN A 172 1.43 -13.17 10.21
C GLN A 172 0.08 -12.96 10.93
N ASP A 173 -0.12 -11.83 11.60
CA ASP A 173 -1.39 -11.48 12.26
C ASP A 173 -2.39 -10.72 11.35
N VAL A 174 -2.01 -10.38 10.12
CA VAL A 174 -2.89 -9.67 9.19
C VAL A 174 -3.33 -10.64 8.09
N SER A 175 -4.57 -11.10 8.17
CA SER A 175 -5.22 -11.80 7.06
C SER A 175 -5.11 -10.93 5.80
N CYS A 176 -4.28 -11.32 4.84
CA CYS A 176 -4.31 -10.64 3.54
C CYS A 176 -5.59 -11.09 2.83
N ASP A 177 -6.52 -10.15 2.63
CA ASP A 177 -7.80 -10.36 1.96
C ASP A 177 -7.70 -10.40 0.43
N LEU A 178 -6.50 -10.11 -0.10
CA LEU A 178 -6.26 -10.16 -1.55
C LEU A 178 -6.16 -11.63 -1.98
N VAL A 179 -7.28 -12.16 -2.42
CA VAL A 179 -7.44 -13.54 -2.86
C VAL A 179 -7.75 -13.51 -4.36
N THR A 180 -6.78 -13.85 -5.19
CA THR A 180 -6.96 -13.96 -6.65
C THR A 180 -6.71 -15.40 -7.08
N GLY A 181 -7.72 -16.25 -7.02
CA GLY A 181 -7.61 -17.63 -7.46
C GLY A 181 -8.98 -18.26 -7.67
N GLU A 182 -9.03 -19.24 -8.56
CA GLU A 182 -10.20 -20.12 -8.69
C GLU A 182 -10.05 -21.34 -7.77
N GLU A 183 -11.20 -21.71 -7.19
CA GLU A 183 -11.58 -22.91 -6.44
C GLU A 183 -10.69 -23.39 -5.27
N ARG A 184 -11.29 -23.40 -4.06
CA ARG A 184 -10.90 -24.32 -2.98
C ARG A 184 -11.74 -25.58 -3.09
N LYS A 185 -11.10 -26.75 -3.06
CA LYS A 185 -11.78 -28.05 -3.02
C LYS A 185 -11.47 -28.73 -1.70
N HIS A 186 -12.51 -29.04 -0.95
CA HIS A 186 -12.44 -29.99 0.15
C HIS A 186 -12.67 -31.38 -0.44
N ALA A 187 -11.86 -32.37 -0.07
CA ALA A 187 -12.28 -33.75 -0.36
C ALA A 187 -13.56 -34.03 0.44
N SER A 188 -14.55 -34.70 -0.14
CA SER A 188 -15.68 -35.20 0.64
C SER A 188 -15.19 -36.39 1.44
N ALA A 189 -15.34 -36.37 2.76
CA ALA A 189 -15.19 -37.59 3.53
C ALA A 189 -16.41 -38.47 3.22
N TYR A 190 -16.28 -39.40 2.27
CA TYR A 190 -17.12 -40.58 2.34
C TYR A 190 -16.69 -41.29 3.61
N ASN A 191 -17.53 -41.30 4.64
CA ASN A 191 -17.37 -42.26 5.73
C ASN A 191 -17.31 -43.64 5.08
N SER A 192 -16.11 -44.19 4.91
CA SER A 192 -15.94 -45.60 4.60
C SER A 192 -16.56 -46.34 5.76
N LEU A 193 -17.67 -47.01 5.49
CA LEU A 193 -18.24 -48.05 6.34
C LEU A 193 -17.21 -49.17 6.49
N THR A 194 -16.22 -48.99 7.36
CA THR A 194 -15.54 -50.12 8.01
C THR A 194 -16.04 -50.16 9.44
N ASN A 195 -17.25 -50.67 9.63
CA ASN A 195 -17.64 -51.38 10.83
C ASN A 195 -18.77 -52.34 10.43
N THR A 196 -18.38 -53.61 10.24
CA THR A 196 -19.17 -54.81 10.54
C THR A 196 -20.68 -54.70 10.29
N ILE A 197 -21.12 -55.09 9.10
CA ILE A 197 -22.52 -55.50 8.89
C ILE A 197 -22.50 -57.04 8.86
N GLU A 198 -22.90 -57.63 9.97
CA GLU A 198 -23.42 -59.00 9.99
C GLU A 198 -24.69 -59.02 9.14
N GLU A 199 -24.85 -60.09 8.38
CA GLU A 199 -25.94 -60.34 7.43
C GLU A 199 -27.31 -60.27 8.14
N ASP A 200 -28.17 -59.32 7.76
CA ASP A 200 -29.62 -59.50 7.91
C ASP A 200 -30.40 -58.71 6.85
N GLU A 201 -31.00 -59.44 5.92
CA GLU A 201 -31.82 -58.93 4.82
C GLU A 201 -33.24 -58.57 5.30
N SER A 202 -33.42 -57.39 5.87
CA SER A 202 -34.76 -56.79 6.03
C SER A 202 -34.62 -55.38 6.58
N SER A 203 -35.00 -54.37 5.78
CA SER A 203 -35.06 -52.91 6.09
C SER A 203 -33.98 -52.04 5.43
N THR A 204 -33.77 -52.18 4.12
CA THR A 204 -32.83 -51.35 3.35
C THR A 204 -33.40 -50.01 2.85
N SER A 205 -34.62 -49.60 3.25
CA SER A 205 -35.27 -48.41 2.68
C SER A 205 -35.13 -47.11 3.49
N ASN A 206 -34.56 -47.12 4.70
CA ASN A 206 -34.59 -45.95 5.60
C ASN A 206 -33.19 -45.43 6.05
N ILE A 207 -32.08 -45.85 5.44
CA ILE A 207 -30.70 -45.41 5.82
C ILE A 207 -30.03 -44.62 4.68
N LEU A 208 -30.80 -43.88 3.87
CA LEU A 208 -30.26 -43.15 2.71
C LEU A 208 -30.42 -41.63 2.76
N GLU A 209 -31.07 -41.06 3.78
CA GLU A 209 -31.43 -39.62 3.75
C GLU A 209 -30.55 -38.67 4.56
N ASP A 210 -29.68 -39.13 5.47
CA ASP A 210 -28.87 -38.24 6.31
C ASP A 210 -27.35 -38.51 6.24
N ILE A 211 -26.78 -38.69 5.04
CA ILE A 211 -25.32 -38.59 4.88
C ILE A 211 -24.96 -37.11 4.86
N GLU A 212 -24.81 -36.53 6.05
CA GLU A 212 -24.32 -35.16 6.23
C GLU A 212 -22.87 -35.10 5.69
N LEU A 213 -22.70 -34.48 4.53
CA LEU A 213 -21.40 -34.31 3.88
C LEU A 213 -20.52 -33.36 4.70
N THR A 214 -19.84 -33.89 5.71
CA THR A 214 -18.84 -33.12 6.45
C THR A 214 -17.62 -32.88 5.54
N PRO A 215 -17.19 -31.63 5.31
CA PRO A 215 -16.00 -31.35 4.52
C PRO A 215 -14.78 -32.00 5.18
N SER A 216 -13.93 -32.66 4.39
CA SER A 216 -12.73 -33.28 4.96
C SER A 216 -11.77 -32.24 5.54
N THR A 217 -10.93 -32.73 6.44
CA THR A 217 -9.80 -31.98 7.03
C THR A 217 -8.72 -31.63 6.00
N HIS A 218 -8.73 -32.24 4.82
CA HIS A 218 -7.76 -32.01 3.76
C HIS A 218 -8.31 -31.03 2.71
N VAL A 219 -7.49 -30.05 2.34
CA VAL A 219 -7.86 -29.01 1.38
C VAL A 219 -6.82 -28.96 0.27
N ALA A 220 -7.30 -28.94 -0.97
CA ALA A 220 -6.48 -28.63 -2.14
C ALA A 220 -6.96 -27.29 -2.73
N CYS A 221 -6.03 -26.39 -3.01
CA CYS A 221 -6.34 -25.08 -3.57
C CYS A 221 -5.18 -24.52 -4.39
N THR A 222 -5.48 -23.55 -5.24
CA THR A 222 -4.46 -22.67 -5.81
C THR A 222 -3.74 -21.89 -4.69
N VAL A 223 -2.48 -21.53 -4.91
CA VAL A 223 -1.63 -20.94 -3.85
C VAL A 223 -2.18 -19.61 -3.32
N GLU A 224 -2.83 -18.80 -4.17
CA GLU A 224 -3.51 -17.55 -3.81
C GLU A 224 -4.67 -17.78 -2.84
N MET A 225 -5.30 -18.96 -2.94
CA MET A 225 -6.40 -19.39 -2.09
C MET A 225 -5.91 -20.10 -0.81
N THR A 226 -4.62 -20.06 -0.46
CA THR A 226 -4.17 -20.67 0.80
C THR A 226 -4.77 -19.93 2.00
N SER A 227 -5.48 -20.62 2.89
CA SER A 227 -6.01 -20.02 4.13
C SER A 227 -4.91 -19.89 5.17
N LEU A 228 -4.65 -18.68 5.68
CA LEU A 228 -3.64 -18.45 6.72
C LEU A 228 -4.16 -18.71 8.14
N ASN A 229 -5.48 -18.70 8.35
CA ASN A 229 -6.08 -18.82 9.68
C ASN A 229 -6.29 -20.28 10.13
N ASN A 230 -6.32 -21.23 9.20
CA ASN A 230 -6.53 -22.65 9.53
C ASN A 230 -5.20 -23.33 9.90
N ASN A 231 -5.17 -24.07 10.99
CA ASN A 231 -4.00 -24.88 11.32
C ASN A 231 -4.01 -26.17 10.50
N TYR A 232 -2.88 -26.46 9.85
CA TYR A 232 -2.65 -27.71 9.13
C TYR A 232 -1.40 -28.36 9.71
N GLU A 233 -1.43 -29.67 9.93
CA GLU A 233 -0.26 -30.42 10.40
C GLU A 233 0.82 -30.50 9.30
N VAL A 234 0.39 -30.63 8.06
CA VAL A 234 1.25 -30.70 6.88
C VAL A 234 0.67 -29.80 5.80
N ALA A 235 1.53 -28.98 5.18
CA ALA A 235 1.20 -28.20 4.01
C ALA A 235 2.18 -28.55 2.87
N ILE A 236 1.65 -28.71 1.66
CA ILE A 236 2.45 -28.95 0.45
C ILE A 236 2.30 -27.72 -0.45
N ILE A 237 3.43 -27.08 -0.75
CA ILE A 237 3.50 -25.95 -1.68
C ILE A 237 4.18 -26.44 -2.95
N ASP A 238 3.42 -26.53 -4.03
CA ASP A 238 3.93 -26.95 -5.34
C ASP A 238 4.66 -25.81 -6.06
N GLU A 239 5.57 -26.14 -6.98
CA GLU A 239 6.28 -25.21 -7.87
C GLU A 239 6.94 -24.02 -7.15
N ILE A 240 7.69 -24.30 -6.07
CA ILE A 240 8.26 -23.27 -5.16
C ILE A 240 9.09 -22.18 -5.87
N GLN A 241 9.74 -22.50 -6.99
CA GLN A 241 10.51 -21.54 -7.79
C GLN A 241 9.65 -20.38 -8.34
N MET A 242 8.32 -20.54 -8.40
CA MET A 242 7.38 -19.51 -8.81
C MET A 242 7.31 -18.33 -7.82
N ILE A 243 7.93 -18.44 -6.64
CA ILE A 243 8.16 -17.30 -5.74
C ILE A 243 8.92 -16.14 -6.43
N GLY A 244 9.74 -16.45 -7.44
CA GLY A 244 10.45 -15.46 -8.25
C GLY A 244 9.62 -14.80 -9.37
N ASP A 245 8.37 -15.21 -9.55
CA ASP A 245 7.50 -14.67 -10.60
C ASP A 245 7.08 -13.21 -10.30
N ARG A 246 7.04 -12.38 -11.34
CA ARG A 246 6.80 -10.93 -11.20
C ARG A 246 5.33 -10.57 -10.96
N GLY A 247 4.40 -11.39 -11.43
CA GLY A 247 2.96 -11.12 -11.32
C GLY A 247 2.32 -11.84 -10.14
N ARG A 248 2.78 -13.06 -9.86
CA ARG A 248 2.13 -14.00 -8.92
C ARG A 248 3.02 -14.48 -7.78
N GLY A 249 4.33 -14.20 -7.79
CA GLY A 249 5.27 -14.68 -6.76
C GLY A 249 4.93 -14.24 -5.32
N TRP A 250 4.16 -13.16 -5.17
CA TRP A 250 3.64 -12.71 -3.88
C TRP A 250 2.79 -13.79 -3.18
N ALA A 251 2.09 -14.64 -3.94
CA ALA A 251 1.22 -15.67 -3.39
C ALA A 251 2.01 -16.81 -2.72
N TRP A 252 3.10 -17.25 -3.36
CA TRP A 252 4.04 -18.21 -2.76
C TRP A 252 4.72 -17.62 -1.52
N THR A 253 5.13 -16.35 -1.58
CA THR A 253 5.73 -15.66 -0.42
C THR A 253 4.76 -15.67 0.77
N ARG A 254 3.48 -15.34 0.54
CA ARG A 254 2.42 -15.37 1.54
C ARG A 254 2.20 -16.77 2.11
N ALA A 255 2.13 -17.79 1.25
CA ALA A 255 1.92 -19.17 1.68
C ALA A 255 3.06 -19.69 2.56
N ILE A 256 4.32 -19.41 2.19
CA ILE A 256 5.50 -19.83 2.95
C ILE A 256 5.55 -19.12 4.31
N LEU A 257 5.46 -17.79 4.31
CA LEU A 257 5.62 -17.00 5.53
C LEU A 257 4.48 -17.21 6.54
N GLY A 258 3.28 -17.58 6.07
CA GLY A 258 2.12 -17.81 6.92
C GLY A 258 1.82 -19.26 7.27
N LYS A 259 2.57 -20.25 6.75
CA LYS A 259 2.37 -21.69 7.05
C LYS A 259 3.61 -22.48 7.41
N VAL A 260 4.79 -22.02 7.00
CA VAL A 260 6.03 -22.79 7.11
C VAL A 260 6.96 -22.22 8.20
N LEU A 261 6.70 -21.00 8.68
CA LEU A 261 7.37 -20.37 9.82
C LEU A 261 6.50 -20.51 11.07
#